data_AF-A0A966KH70-F1
#
_entry.id   AF-A0A966KH70-F1
#
_cell.length_a   1.000
_cell.length_b   1.000
_cell.length_c   1.000
_cell.angle_alpha   90.00
_cell.angle_beta   90.00
_cell.angle_gamma   90.00
#
_symmetry.space_group_name_H-M   'P 1'
#
loop_
_entity.id
_entity.type
_entity.pdbx_description
1 polymer ?
#
loop_
_entity_poly.entity_id
_entity_poly.type
_entity_poly.pdbx_seq_one_letter_code
_entity_poly.pdbx_strand_id
1 'polypeptide(L)'
;MTEKSLDKGFELQYKSIVFDAYGTLFDITAAARKSALVSSNSLLKSSWEGLAEIWRKKQIEYTWLQNILNCKTDFSDITSKALDFALEEMA
;
A
#
# COMPACT_ATOMS: atom_id res chain seq x y z
N MET A 1 6.92 -52.54 -12.83
CA MET A 1 7.55 -51.20 -12.63
C MET A 1 6.41 -50.23 -12.41
N THR A 2 6.21 -49.85 -11.16
CA THR A 2 5.08 -49.06 -10.66
C THR A 2 5.23 -47.60 -11.03
N GLU A 3 4.50 -47.13 -12.04
CA GLU A 3 4.23 -45.70 -12.20
C GLU A 3 3.16 -45.29 -11.19
N LYS A 4 3.62 -44.71 -10.09
CA LYS A 4 2.77 -43.96 -9.17
C LYS A 4 2.46 -42.64 -9.89
N SER A 5 1.29 -42.54 -10.51
CA SER A 5 0.76 -41.27 -11.03
C SER A 5 0.55 -40.31 -9.86
N LEU A 6 1.59 -39.53 -9.54
CA LEU A 6 1.44 -38.26 -8.84
C LEU A 6 0.92 -37.24 -9.85
N ASP A 7 -0.37 -37.33 -10.15
CA ASP A 7 -1.07 -36.23 -10.82
C ASP A 7 -2.48 -36.11 -10.24
N LYS A 8 -2.51 -35.63 -9.00
CA LYS A 8 -3.68 -34.90 -8.50
C LYS A 8 -3.22 -33.48 -8.24
N GLY A 9 -2.97 -32.76 -9.33
CA GLY A 9 -2.92 -31.30 -9.29
C GLY A 9 -4.14 -30.82 -8.53
N PHE A 10 -3.93 -29.95 -7.54
CA PHE A 10 -4.99 -29.34 -6.74
C PHE A 10 -5.99 -28.66 -7.68
N GLU A 11 -7.09 -29.33 -7.98
CA GLU A 11 -8.21 -28.73 -8.68
C GLU A 11 -8.81 -27.72 -7.70
N LEU A 12 -8.50 -26.43 -7.91
CA LEU A 12 -8.98 -25.36 -7.04
C LEU A 12 -10.51 -25.37 -7.05
N GLN A 13 -11.11 -25.80 -5.94
CA GLN A 13 -12.58 -25.87 -5.75
C GLN A 13 -13.27 -24.50 -5.79
N TYR A 14 -12.53 -23.41 -5.98
CA TYR A 14 -13.02 -22.05 -5.94
C TYR A 14 -13.16 -21.49 -7.35
N LYS A 15 -14.35 -20.98 -7.67
CA LYS A 15 -14.65 -20.37 -8.97
C LYS A 15 -14.05 -18.97 -9.14
N SER A 16 -13.71 -18.31 -8.02
CA SER A 16 -13.15 -16.96 -8.01
C SER A 16 -12.16 -16.80 -6.85
N ILE A 17 -11.12 -16.00 -7.07
CA ILE A 17 -10.15 -15.59 -6.06
C ILE A 17 -10.10 -14.06 -6.07
N VAL A 18 -10.33 -13.45 -4.91
CA VAL A 18 -10.32 -11.99 -4.75
C VAL A 18 -9.08 -11.61 -3.96
N PHE A 19 -8.35 -10.62 -4.48
CA PHE A 19 -7.15 -10.08 -3.86
C PHE A 19 -7.43 -8.66 -3.39
N ASP A 20 -6.86 -8.31 -2.24
CA ASP A 20 -6.67 -6.91 -1.92
C ASP A 20 -5.72 -6.26 -2.94
N ALA A 21 -5.82 -4.94 -3.08
CA ALA A 21 -5.02 -4.18 -4.03
C ALA A 21 -3.73 -3.66 -3.39
N TYR A 22 -3.85 -2.77 -2.41
CA TYR A 22 -2.74 -1.94 -1.90
C TYR A 22 -1.93 -2.67 -0.83
N GLY A 23 -0.76 -3.18 -1.21
CA GLY A 23 0.10 -4.01 -0.36
C GLY A 23 0.03 -5.50 -0.68
N THR A 24 -0.86 -5.91 -1.59
CA THR A 24 -0.93 -7.28 -2.12
C THR A 24 -0.56 -7.31 -3.60
N LEU A 25 -1.30 -6.60 -4.46
CA LEU A 25 -1.00 -6.50 -5.90
C LEU A 25 -0.12 -5.28 -6.22
N PHE A 26 -0.26 -4.20 -5.46
CA PHE A 26 0.48 -2.96 -5.67
C PHE A 26 1.48 -2.68 -4.56
N ASP A 27 2.71 -2.32 -4.95
CA ASP A 27 3.75 -1.81 -4.06
C ASP A 27 3.42 -0.36 -3.64
N ILE A 28 3.00 -0.22 -2.38
CA ILE A 28 2.63 1.06 -1.76
C ILE A 28 3.80 2.04 -1.63
N THR A 29 5.04 1.57 -1.62
CA THR A 29 6.24 2.40 -1.46
C THR A 29 6.75 2.96 -2.79
N ALA A 30 6.26 2.39 -3.90
CA ALA A 30 6.77 2.68 -5.23
C ALA A 30 6.66 4.16 -5.61
N ALA A 31 5.61 4.85 -5.16
CA ALA A 31 5.42 6.28 -5.41
C ALA A 31 6.53 7.11 -4.77
N ALA A 32 6.78 6.93 -3.46
CA ALA A 32 7.84 7.63 -2.74
C ALA A 32 9.23 7.33 -3.33
N ARG A 33 9.51 6.06 -3.63
CA ARG A 33 10.77 5.65 -4.27
C ARG A 33 10.99 6.33 -5.62
N LYS A 34 9.99 6.30 -6.50
CA LYS A 34 10.08 6.92 -7.83
C LYS A 34 10.27 8.43 -7.73
N SER A 35 9.53 9.08 -6.83
CA SER A 35 9.66 10.52 -6.58
C SER A 35 11.06 10.88 -6.07
N ALA A 36 11.64 10.08 -5.16
CA ALA A 36 12.99 10.27 -4.67
C ALA A 36 14.04 10.20 -5.79
N LEU A 37 13.90 9.25 -6.72
CA LEU A 37 14.82 9.08 -7.84
C LEU A 37 14.86 10.30 -8.78
N VAL A 38 13.71 10.93 -9.03
CA VAL A 38 13.60 12.08 -9.96
C VAL A 38 13.76 13.43 -9.28
N SER A 39 13.67 13.49 -7.95
CA SER A 39 13.71 14.75 -7.21
C SER A 39 15.11 15.39 -7.20
N SER A 40 15.17 16.71 -7.14
CA SER A 40 16.40 17.46 -6.83
C SER A 40 16.58 17.65 -5.32
N ASN A 41 15.57 17.37 -4.50
CA ASN A 41 15.61 17.50 -3.05
C ASN A 41 16.39 16.33 -2.41
N SER A 42 17.54 16.64 -1.80
CA SER A 42 18.40 15.65 -1.14
C SER A 42 17.75 15.01 0.08
N LEU A 43 16.94 15.76 0.84
CA LEU A 43 16.23 15.24 2.00
C LEU A 43 15.29 14.12 1.59
N LEU A 44 14.46 14.38 0.56
CA LEU A 44 13.54 13.36 0.02
C LEU A 44 14.30 12.11 -0.47
N LYS A 45 15.49 12.28 -1.09
CA LYS A 45 16.33 11.13 -1.51
C LYS A 45 16.79 10.27 -0.34
N SER A 46 17.15 10.88 0.78
CA SER A 46 17.63 10.15 1.96
C SER A 46 16.51 9.60 2.83
N SER A 47 15.29 10.15 2.77
CA SER A 47 14.24 9.88 3.75
C SER A 47 12.95 9.28 3.17
N TRP A 48 12.90 9.00 1.86
CA TRP A 48 11.67 8.51 1.20
C TRP A 48 11.10 7.21 1.79
N GLU A 49 11.94 6.35 2.38
CA GLU A 49 11.48 5.13 3.05
C GLU A 49 10.65 5.45 4.30
N GLY A 50 11.15 6.36 5.15
CA GLY A 50 10.42 6.87 6.31
C GLY A 50 9.15 7.62 5.90
N LEU A 51 9.21 8.40 4.82
CA LEU A 51 8.02 9.06 4.25
C LEU A 51 6.95 8.02 3.86
N ALA A 52 7.35 6.97 3.14
CA ALA A 52 6.43 5.94 2.69
C ALA A 52 5.78 5.20 3.88
N GLU A 53 6.55 4.94 4.94
CA GLU A 53 6.08 4.27 6.15
C GLU A 53 5.03 5.13 6.89
N ILE A 54 5.37 6.39 7.20
CA ILE A 54 4.46 7.31 7.89
C ILE A 54 3.21 7.55 7.06
N TRP A 55 3.38 7.80 5.76
CA TRP A 55 2.27 8.04 4.84
C TRP A 55 1.30 6.86 4.81
N ARG A 56 1.80 5.62 4.65
CA ARG A 56 0.94 4.43 4.64
C ARG A 56 0.23 4.23 5.98
N LYS A 57 0.94 4.41 7.09
CA LYS A 57 0.37 4.29 8.43
C LYS A 57 -0.80 5.24 8.61
N LYS A 58 -0.60 6.53 8.28
CA LYS A 58 -1.64 7.57 8.41
C LYS A 58 -2.81 7.36 7.47
N GLN A 59 -2.56 6.90 6.24
CA GLN A 59 -3.62 6.57 5.29
C GLN A 59 -4.58 5.52 5.87
N ILE A 60 -4.05 4.45 6.48
CA ILE A 60 -4.88 3.41 7.11
C ILE A 60 -5.60 3.96 8.34
N GLU A 61 -4.89 4.66 9.23
CA GLU A 61 -5.50 5.27 10.43
C GLU A 61 -6.68 6.19 10.07
N TYR A 62 -6.54 7.00 9.03
CA TYR A 62 -7.60 7.91 8.57
C TYR A 62 -8.80 7.16 8.01
N THR A 63 -8.62 6.03 7.31
CA THR A 63 -9.76 5.19 6.89
C THR A 63 -10.53 4.64 8.08
N TRP A 64 -9.85 4.25 9.17
CA TRP A 64 -10.50 3.77 10.38
C TRP A 64 -11.24 4.89 11.11
N LEU A 65 -10.63 6.08 11.23
CA LEU A 65 -11.28 7.24 11.86
C LEU A 65 -12.56 7.64 11.15
N GLN A 66 -12.56 7.64 9.81
CA GLN A 66 -13.76 7.95 9.04
C GLN A 66 -14.89 6.94 9.22
N ASN A 67 -14.55 5.66 9.31
CA ASN A 67 -15.52 4.61 9.61
C ASN A 67 -16.13 4.80 11.01
N ILE A 68 -15.33 5.17 12.01
CA ILE A 68 -15.78 5.43 13.39
C ILE A 68 -16.66 6.69 13.46
N LEU A 69 -16.24 7.77 12.80
CA LEU A 69 -16.94 9.05 12.80
C LEU A 69 -18.13 9.11 11.83
N ASN A 70 -18.36 8.03 11.07
CA ASN A 70 -19.36 7.93 10.01
C ASN A 70 -19.28 9.10 8.99
N CYS A 71 -18.07 9.60 8.74
CA CYS A 71 -17.80 10.66 7.78
C CYS A 71 -17.03 10.06 6.59
N LYS A 72 -17.74 9.72 5.52
CA LYS A 72 -17.12 9.15 4.32
C LYS A 72 -16.56 10.25 3.44
N THR A 73 -15.28 10.16 3.10
CA THR A 73 -14.64 10.92 2.01
C THR A 73 -14.03 9.93 1.03
N ASP A 74 -13.60 10.42 -0.13
CA ASP A 74 -12.95 9.58 -1.12
C ASP A 74 -11.55 9.15 -0.67
N PHE A 75 -11.15 7.94 -1.07
CA PHE A 75 -9.83 7.40 -0.73
C PHE A 75 -8.67 8.28 -1.23
N SER A 76 -8.88 9.01 -2.32
CA SER A 76 -7.93 10.00 -2.84
C SER A 76 -7.66 11.12 -1.83
N ASP A 77 -8.70 11.67 -1.19
CA ASP A 77 -8.53 12.74 -0.20
C ASP A 77 -7.81 12.22 1.05
N ILE A 78 -8.14 11.01 1.49
CA ILE A 78 -7.44 10.35 2.61
C ILE A 78 -5.96 10.22 2.29
N THR A 79 -5.66 9.78 1.08
CA THR A 79 -4.29 9.59 0.59
C THR A 79 -3.52 10.90 0.54
N SER A 80 -4.14 11.98 0.05
CA SER A 80 -3.53 13.31 0.05
C SER A 80 -3.29 13.83 1.46
N LYS A 81 -4.29 13.79 2.34
CA LYS A 81 -4.17 14.27 3.72
C LYS A 81 -3.10 13.52 4.52
N ALA A 82 -3.00 12.21 4.30
CA ALA A 82 -1.96 11.40 4.93
C ALA A 82 -0.55 11.74 4.41
N LEU A 83 -0.43 12.14 3.13
CA LEU A 83 0.84 12.60 2.56
C LEU A 83 1.25 13.94 3.16
N ASP A 84 0.32 14.89 3.23
CA ASP A 84 0.55 16.21 3.82
C ASP A 84 1.07 16.07 5.25
N PHE A 85 0.39 15.25 6.06
CA PHE A 85 0.83 14.95 7.43
C PHE A 85 2.23 14.34 7.47
N ALA A 86 2.52 13.36 6.60
CA ALA A 86 3.82 12.70 6.59
C ALA A 86 4.96 13.65 6.20
N LEU A 87 4.70 14.58 5.27
CA LEU A 87 5.66 15.62 4.89
C LEU A 87 5.88 16.63 6.03
N GLU A 88 4.81 17.02 6.75
CA GLU A 88 4.90 17.91 7.91
C GLU A 88 5.69 17.27 9.07
N GLU A 89 5.48 15.98 9.35
CA GLU A 89 6.19 15.27 10.43
C GLU A 89 7.69 15.11 10.16
N MET A 90 8.10 15.15 8.89
CA MET A 90 9.49 14.99 8.45
C MET A 90 10.24 16.31 8.22
N ALA A 91 9.54 17.45 8.31
CA ALA A 91 10.10 18.79 8.15
C ALA A 91 10.84 19.25 9.42
#